data_AF-A0A2K8SV08-F1
#
_entry.id   AF-A0A2K8SV08-F1
#
_cell.length_a   1.000
_cell.length_b   1.000
_cell.length_c   1.000
_cell.angle_alpha   90.00
_cell.angle_beta   90.00
_cell.angle_gamma   90.00
#
_symmetry.space_group_name_H-M   'P 1'
#
loop_
_entity.id
_entity.type
_entity.pdbx_description
1 polymer ?
#
loop_
_entity_poly.entity_id
_entity_poly.type
_entity_poly.pdbx_seq_one_letter_code
_entity_poly.pdbx_strand_id
1 'polypeptide(L)'
;MSASVLPIPKLCKGQIVRFIGGEGIIKNYRFESGSWEYLVEMPMGPEPEIGRVGYETMIWLSEVDLCSLVNHFSGKMLNLEQKHLAKAC
;
A
#
# COMPACT_ATOMS: atom_id res chain seq x y z
N MET A 1 -17.29 25.56 -15.35
CA MET A 1 -16.21 24.68 -14.86
C MET A 1 -16.74 23.27 -14.87
N SER A 2 -16.22 22.37 -15.71
CA SER A 2 -16.62 20.96 -15.70
C SER A 2 -15.84 20.24 -14.62
N ALA A 3 -16.53 19.73 -13.60
CA ALA A 3 -15.93 18.82 -12.64
C ALA A 3 -15.78 17.44 -13.32
N SER A 4 -14.55 16.98 -13.49
CA SER A 4 -14.27 15.60 -13.89
C SER A 4 -14.30 14.72 -12.64
N VAL A 5 -15.15 13.69 -12.67
CA VAL A 5 -15.15 12.65 -11.62
C VAL A 5 -13.96 11.74 -11.89
N LEU A 6 -13.00 11.71 -10.97
CA LEU A 6 -11.89 10.75 -11.05
C LEU A 6 -12.39 9.36 -10.61
N PRO A 7 -11.95 8.28 -11.28
CA PRO A 7 -12.26 6.92 -10.84
C PRO A 7 -11.61 6.67 -9.47
N ILE A 8 -12.23 5.89 -8.59
CA ILE A 8 -11.67 5.61 -7.26
C ILE A 8 -10.44 4.68 -7.41
N PRO A 9 -9.31 4.93 -6.70
CA PRO A 9 -8.15 4.04 -6.75
C PRO A 9 -8.49 2.67 -6.16
N LYS A 10 -8.04 1.59 -6.80
CA LYS A 10 -8.28 0.23 -6.31
C LYS A 10 -7.42 -0.13 -5.10
N LEU A 11 -6.25 0.50 -4.99
CA LEU A 11 -5.28 0.21 -3.95
C LEU A 11 -5.08 1.44 -3.07
N CYS A 12 -4.79 1.21 -1.78
CA CYS A 12 -4.68 2.26 -0.78
C CYS A 12 -3.28 2.32 -0.17
N LYS A 13 -2.90 3.50 0.32
CA LYS A 13 -1.67 3.68 1.09
C LYS A 13 -1.61 2.70 2.27
N GLY A 14 -0.46 2.07 2.47
CA GLY A 14 -0.21 1.06 3.49
C GLY A 14 -0.56 -0.38 3.07
N GLN A 15 -1.19 -0.59 1.91
CA GLN A 15 -1.43 -1.94 1.41
C GLN A 15 -0.15 -2.58 0.88
N ILE A 16 -0.02 -3.89 1.12
CA ILE A 16 1.04 -4.73 0.56
C ILE A 16 0.59 -5.20 -0.83
N VAL A 17 1.46 -5.00 -1.81
CA VAL A 17 1.24 -5.37 -3.20
C VAL A 17 2.38 -6.22 -3.73
N ARG A 18 2.08 -7.04 -4.73
CA ARG A 18 3.04 -7.84 -5.48
C ARG A 18 3.09 -7.38 -6.93
N PHE A 19 4.27 -7.36 -7.51
CA PHE A 19 4.55 -7.01 -8.91
C PHE A 19 5.75 -7.84 -9.42
N ILE A 20 6.14 -7.67 -10.68
CA ILE A 20 7.23 -8.48 -11.30
C ILE A 20 8.55 -8.38 -10.51
N GLY A 21 8.84 -7.23 -9.91
CA GLY A 21 10.06 -6.98 -9.12
C GLY A 21 10.02 -7.47 -7.67
N GLY A 22 8.89 -8.02 -7.19
CA GLY A 22 8.76 -8.53 -5.83
C GLY A 22 7.52 -7.99 -5.12
N GLU A 23 7.66 -7.75 -3.82
CA GLU A 23 6.60 -7.21 -2.96
C GLU A 23 6.97 -5.83 -2.43
N GLY A 24 5.99 -5.00 -2.15
CA GLY A 24 6.19 -3.68 -1.57
C GLY A 24 4.94 -3.10 -0.94
N ILE A 25 5.08 -1.92 -0.34
CA ILE A 25 4.02 -1.21 0.37
C ILE A 25 3.71 0.09 -0.38
N ILE A 26 2.42 0.35 -0.63
CA ILE A 26 1.98 1.59 -1.24
C ILE A 26 2.23 2.77 -0.28
N LYS A 27 3.01 3.75 -0.71
CA LYS A 27 3.25 5.00 0.04
C LYS A 27 2.44 6.18 -0.45
N ASN A 28 2.12 6.20 -1.73
CA ASN A 28 1.33 7.25 -2.35
C ASN A 28 0.69 6.76 -3.65
N TYR A 29 -0.24 7.53 -4.20
CA TYR A 29 -0.84 7.28 -5.52
C TYR A 29 -1.25 8.61 -6.18
N ARG A 30 -1.26 8.62 -7.52
CA ARG A 30 -1.63 9.78 -8.33
C ARG A 30 -2.39 9.33 -9.56
N PHE A 31 -3.32 10.15 -10.03
CA PHE A 31 -4.03 9.89 -11.27
C PHE A 31 -3.32 10.66 -12.39
N GLU A 32 -2.62 9.93 -13.26
CA GLU A 32 -1.87 10.50 -14.39
C GLU A 32 -2.23 9.77 -15.68
N SER A 33 -2.38 10.53 -16.77
CA SER A 33 -2.62 10.01 -18.12
C SER A 33 -3.82 9.05 -18.25
N GLY A 34 -4.84 9.20 -17.41
CA GLY A 34 -6.04 8.36 -17.43
C GLY A 34 -5.95 7.07 -16.62
N SER A 35 -4.87 6.87 -15.85
CA SER A 35 -4.65 5.70 -15.02
C SER A 35 -4.16 6.07 -13.62
N TRP A 36 -4.38 5.17 -12.65
CA TRP A 36 -3.76 5.28 -11.34
C TRP A 36 -2.31 4.77 -11.39
N GLU A 37 -1.40 5.60 -10.92
CA GLU A 37 -0.02 5.22 -10.61
C GLU A 37 0.17 5.16 -9.10
N TYR A 38 1.00 4.24 -8.63
CA TYR A 38 1.25 3.97 -7.23
C TYR A 38 2.74 4.01 -6.93
N LEU A 39 3.11 4.75 -5.88
CA LEU A 39 4.47 4.78 -5.35
C LEU A 39 4.61 3.60 -4.39
N VAL A 40 5.40 2.61 -4.78
CA VAL A 40 5.63 1.38 -4.02
C VAL A 40 7.01 1.44 -3.38
N GLU A 41 7.05 1.32 -2.06
CA GLU A 41 8.30 1.11 -1.31
C GLU A 41 8.58 -0.39 -1.17
N MET A 42 9.72 -0.83 -1.69
CA MET A 42 10.25 -2.18 -1.54
C MET A 42 11.01 -2.31 -0.20
N PRO A 43 10.95 -3.47 0.46
CA PRO A 43 11.76 -3.71 1.65
C PRO A 43 13.25 -3.62 1.30
N MET A 44 14.03 -2.91 2.14
CA MET A 44 15.48 -2.96 2.01
C MET A 44 15.97 -4.36 2.33
N GLY A 45 16.70 -4.96 1.40
CA GLY A 45 17.52 -6.13 1.67
C GLY A 45 18.73 -5.78 2.56
N PRO A 46 19.49 -6.79 3.00
CA PRO A 46 20.75 -6.54 3.70
C PRO A 46 21.69 -5.71 2.83
N GLU A 47 22.42 -4.79 3.46
CA GLU A 47 23.42 -3.97 2.79
C GLU A 47 24.50 -4.88 2.18
N PRO A 48 24.82 -4.74 0.88
CA PRO A 48 25.83 -5.58 0.25
C PRO A 48 27.25 -5.21 0.73
N GLU A 49 28.12 -6.21 0.89
CA GLU A 49 29.51 -6.02 1.36
C GLU A 49 30.35 -5.12 0.44
N ILE A 50 30.01 -5.01 -0.85
CA ILE A 50 30.68 -4.15 -1.83
C ILE A 50 29.66 -3.44 -2.73
N GLY A 51 29.66 -2.11 -2.65
CA GLY A 51 29.38 -1.15 -3.73
C GLY A 51 28.25 -1.46 -4.72
N ARG A 52 27.00 -1.53 -4.26
CA ARG A 52 25.87 -1.12 -5.13
C ARG A 52 25.62 0.36 -4.93
N VAL A 53 25.74 1.14 -6.00
CA VAL A 53 25.31 2.54 -6.02
C VAL A 53 23.81 2.56 -6.31
N GLY A 54 23.01 2.83 -5.28
CA GLY A 54 21.56 3.05 -5.43
C GLY A 54 20.75 2.52 -4.24
N TYR A 55 20.19 3.42 -3.43
CA TYR A 55 19.21 3.13 -2.37
C TYR A 55 17.78 3.36 -2.86
N GLU A 56 17.51 3.13 -4.14
CA GLU A 56 16.19 3.35 -4.72
C GLU A 56 15.23 2.27 -4.23
N THR A 57 14.61 2.52 -3.08
CA THR A 57 13.60 1.64 -2.49
C THR A 57 12.20 1.96 -2.97
N MET A 58 12.00 3.04 -3.72
CA MET A 58 10.69 3.48 -4.18
C MET A 58 10.58 3.53 -5.69
N ILE A 59 9.48 3.00 -6.22
CA ILE A 59 9.19 2.95 -7.66
C ILE A 59 7.75 3.35 -7.92
N TRP A 60 7.52 4.11 -8.99
CA TRP A 60 6.17 4.35 -9.52
C TRP A 60 5.76 3.22 -10.46
N LEU A 61 4.61 2.61 -10.21
CA LEU A 61 4.07 1.50 -10.99
C LEU A 61 2.62 1.78 -11.38
N SER A 62 2.21 1.28 -12.56
CA SER A 62 0.84 1.38 -13.02
C SER A 62 -0.08 0.44 -12.22
N GLU A 63 -1.35 0.80 -12.08
CA GLU A 63 -2.36 -0.06 -11.43
C GLU A 63 -2.39 -1.47 -12.01
N VAL A 64 -2.15 -1.63 -13.30
CA VAL A 64 -2.20 -2.93 -13.99
C VAL A 64 -1.02 -3.85 -13.66
N ASP A 65 0.07 -3.28 -13.13
CA ASP A 65 1.28 -4.02 -12.76
C ASP A 65 1.25 -4.50 -11.31
N LEU A 66 0.23 -4.10 -10.54
CA LEU A 66 0.09 -4.37 -9.12
C LEU A 66 -1.03 -5.36 -8.81
N CYS A 67 -0.72 -6.34 -7.97
CA CYS A 67 -1.68 -7.26 -7.37
C CYS A 67 -1.75 -7.02 -5.85
N SER A 68 -2.94 -6.80 -5.29
CA SER A 68 -3.12 -6.78 -3.83
C SER A 68 -2.76 -8.14 -3.24
N LEU A 69 -1.86 -8.17 -2.26
CA LEU A 69 -1.51 -9.40 -1.54
C LEU A 69 -2.54 -9.74 -0.45
N VAL A 70 -3.34 -8.75 -0.03
CA VAL A 70 -4.39 -8.95 0.97
C VAL A 70 -5.71 -9.24 0.25
N ASN A 71 -6.00 -10.52 0.08
CA ASN A 71 -7.36 -11.00 -0.14
C ASN A 71 -7.79 -11.84 1.08
N HIS A 72 -8.82 -11.35 1.79
CA HIS A 72 -9.66 -12.06 2.77
C HIS A 72 -9.30 -11.96 4.28
N PHE A 73 -9.49 -10.78 4.89
CA PHE A 73 -10.02 -10.71 6.26
C PHE A 73 -11.43 -10.09 6.21
N SER A 74 -12.41 -10.95 5.91
CA SER A 74 -13.83 -10.66 6.12
C SER A 74 -14.08 -10.38 7.60
N GLY A 75 -14.94 -9.40 7.86
CA GLY A 75 -14.93 -8.59 9.07
C GLY A 75 -15.16 -9.34 10.38
N LYS A 76 -14.26 -9.09 11.35
CA LYS A 76 -14.48 -9.21 12.81
C LYS A 76 -13.21 -8.79 13.57
N MET A 77 -12.79 -7.53 13.49
CA MET A 77 -11.88 -6.93 14.49
C MET A 77 -12.28 -5.50 14.84
N LEU A 78 -13.58 -5.27 14.99
CA LEU A 78 -14.11 -4.15 15.78
C LEU A 78 -14.94 -4.74 16.92
N ASN A 79 -14.27 -5.17 17.97
CA ASN A 79 -14.77 -5.24 19.35
C ASN A 79 -13.51 -5.23 20.22
N LEU A 80 -12.92 -4.05 20.42
CA LEU A 80 -13.19 -3.22 21.58
C LEU A 80 -12.53 -3.82 22.84
N GLU A 81 -11.23 -3.56 22.95
CA GLU A 81 -10.58 -3.20 24.21
C GLU A 81 -11.42 -2.08 24.88
N GLN A 82 -12.46 -2.45 25.63
CA GLN A 82 -13.18 -1.63 26.61
C GLN A 82 -14.18 -2.52 27.37
N LYS A 83 -13.66 -3.51 28.10
CA LYS A 83 -14.32 -4.04 29.31
C LYS A 83 -13.30 -4.13 30.45
N HIS A 84 -12.60 -3.04 30.67
CA HIS A 84 -12.05 -2.74 31.99
C HIS A 84 -12.72 -1.45 32.48
N LEU A 85 -13.25 -1.52 33.70
CA LEU A 85 -13.86 -0.42 34.46
C LEU A 85 -15.36 -0.12 34.19
N ALA A 86 -16.25 -0.95 34.76
CA ALA A 86 -17.46 -0.42 35.40
C ALA A 86 -18.01 -1.40 36.45
N LYS A 87 -17.79 -1.02 37.72
CA LYS A 87 -18.53 -1.36 38.95
C LYS A 87 -18.51 -2.80 39.47
N ALA A 88 -17.60 -2.99 40.44
CA ALA A 88 -17.99 -3.52 41.74
C ALA A 88 -19.00 -2.56 42.43
N CYS A 89 -19.80 -3.13 43.33
CA CYS A 89 -20.96 -2.61 44.06
C CYS A 89 -22.31 -3.03 43.47
#